data_AF-A0A520IM28-F1
#
_entry.id   AF-A0A520IM28-F1
#
_cell.length_a   1.000
_cell.length_b   1.000
_cell.length_c   1.000
_cell.angle_alpha   90.00
_cell.angle_beta   90.00
_cell.angle_gamma   90.00
#
_symmetry.space_group_name_H-M   'P 1'
#
loop_
_entity.id
_entity.type
_entity.pdbx_description
1 polymer ?
#
loop_
_entity_poly.entity_id
_entity_poly.type
_entity_poly.pdbx_seq_one_letter_code
_entity_poly.pdbx_strand_id
1 'polypeptide(L)'
;DNLVLALGDLRSVLKKNRVHKISNKQAKKAVQANSYTGSISEAIGNFTAELDLRGMRGDNALHEVEKYLDKSIMLGFPFIKLIHGKGDGILRKLIREYLKKYSQVNRVEDEHADRGGDGITYVYFN
;
A
#
# COMPACT_ATOMS: atom_id res chain seq x y z
N ASP A 1 19.21 -33.82 -4.37
CA ASP A 1 18.85 -32.81 -5.40
C ASP A 1 18.02 -31.66 -4.83
N ASN A 2 18.66 -30.50 -4.66
CA ASN A 2 17.99 -29.25 -4.31
C ASN A 2 17.98 -28.31 -5.53
N LEU A 3 17.02 -27.40 -5.56
CA LEU A 3 16.87 -26.34 -6.55
C LEU A 3 16.85 -25.00 -5.83
N VAL A 4 17.38 -23.96 -6.47
CA VAL A 4 17.24 -22.58 -5.99
C VAL A 4 16.11 -21.92 -6.75
N LEU A 5 15.04 -21.53 -6.05
CA LEU A 5 13.98 -20.67 -6.56
C LEU A 5 14.41 -19.21 -6.36
N ALA A 6 14.45 -18.44 -7.44
CA ALA A 6 14.67 -17.00 -7.40
C ALA A 6 13.36 -16.26 -7.68
N LEU A 7 13.01 -15.30 -6.82
CA LEU A 7 11.87 -14.39 -6.94
C LEU A 7 12.40 -12.96 -6.84
N GLY A 8 12.92 -12.44 -7.96
CA GLY A 8 13.77 -11.25 -7.91
C GLY A 8 15.05 -11.53 -7.11
N ASP A 9 15.36 -10.67 -6.14
CA ASP A 9 16.53 -10.83 -5.26
C ASP A 9 16.33 -11.90 -4.17
N LEU A 10 15.08 -12.31 -3.91
CA LEU A 10 14.78 -13.36 -2.96
C LEU A 10 15.20 -14.73 -3.52
N ARG A 11 16.07 -15.44 -2.81
CA ARG A 11 16.50 -16.81 -3.16
C ARG A 11 16.08 -17.80 -2.07
N SER A 12 15.47 -18.91 -2.47
CA SER A 12 15.03 -19.97 -1.57
C SER A 12 15.46 -21.34 -2.08
N VAL A 13 15.87 -22.23 -1.17
CA VAL A 13 16.31 -23.59 -1.50
C VAL A 13 15.15 -24.56 -1.33
N LEU A 14 14.75 -25.23 -2.41
CA LEU A 14 13.65 -26.19 -2.43
C LEU A 14 14.12 -27.57 -2.83
N LYS A 15 13.48 -28.62 -2.30
CA LYS A 15 13.71 -30.00 -2.73
C LYS A 15 13.06 -30.23 -4.09
N LYS A 16 13.72 -31.00 -4.96
CA LYS A 16 13.23 -31.30 -6.32
C LYS A 16 11.86 -31.98 -6.36
N ASN A 17 11.49 -32.73 -5.33
CA ASN A 17 10.18 -33.39 -5.21
C ASN A 17 9.01 -32.43 -4.89
N ARG A 18 9.30 -31.17 -4.55
CA ARG A 18 8.28 -30.12 -4.30
C ARG A 18 7.93 -29.32 -5.54
N VAL A 19 8.55 -29.62 -6.69
CA VAL A 19 8.29 -28.95 -7.96
C VAL A 19 7.99 -29.97 -9.04
N HIS A 20 7.14 -29.59 -9.99
CA HIS A 20 6.91 -30.37 -11.21
C HIS A 20 7.20 -29.49 -12.43
N LYS A 21 7.79 -30.08 -13.47
CA LYS A 21 8.09 -29.37 -14.71
C LYS A 21 6.79 -29.18 -15.51
N ILE A 22 6.49 -27.95 -15.87
CA ILE A 22 5.38 -27.61 -16.78
C ILE A 22 5.91 -27.40 -18.20
N SER A 23 5.02 -27.49 -19.20
CA SER A 23 5.36 -27.19 -20.60
C SER A 23 5.50 -25.68 -20.82
N ASN A 24 6.31 -25.27 -21.81
CA ASN A 24 6.46 -23.84 -22.16
C ASN A 24 5.14 -23.16 -22.56
N LYS A 25 4.20 -23.90 -23.15
CA LYS A 25 2.86 -23.38 -23.51
C LYS A 25 2.01 -23.11 -22.27
N GLN A 26 2.05 -24.01 -21.28
CA GLN A 26 1.39 -23.82 -19.98
C GLN A 26 2.06 -22.71 -19.18
N ALA A 27 3.39 -22.60 -19.22
CA ALA A 27 4.14 -21.52 -18.56
C ALA A 27 3.74 -20.15 -19.10
N LYS A 28 3.67 -19.96 -20.43
CA LYS A 28 3.21 -18.69 -21.04
C LYS A 28 1.78 -18.33 -20.64
N LYS A 29 0.87 -19.30 -20.59
CA LYS A 29 -0.53 -19.08 -20.20
C LYS A 29 -0.66 -18.73 -18.71
N ALA A 30 0.11 -19.39 -17.84
CA ALA A 30 0.14 -19.09 -16.41
C ALA A 30 0.77 -17.72 -16.12
N VAL A 31 1.85 -17.35 -16.83
CA VAL A 31 2.46 -16.02 -16.72
C VAL A 31 1.51 -14.94 -17.22
N GLN A 32 0.81 -15.11 -18.35
CA GLN A 32 -0.18 -14.13 -18.82
C GLN A 32 -1.40 -13.99 -17.90
N ALA A 33 -1.90 -15.11 -17.36
CA ALA A 33 -3.07 -15.09 -16.46
C ALA A 33 -2.73 -14.51 -15.07
N ASN A 34 -1.48 -14.66 -14.62
CA ASN A 34 -0.99 -14.15 -13.34
C ASN A 34 0.16 -13.14 -13.55
N SER A 35 0.07 -12.30 -14.58
CA SER A 35 1.08 -11.27 -14.83
C SER A 35 1.03 -10.26 -13.70
N TYR A 36 1.87 -10.46 -12.68
CA TYR A 36 2.06 -9.53 -11.56
C TYR A 36 2.37 -8.11 -12.06
N THR A 37 3.09 -7.99 -13.18
CA THR A 37 3.39 -6.68 -13.80
C THR A 37 2.15 -6.01 -14.39
N GLY A 38 1.23 -6.77 -14.98
CA GLY A 38 -0.03 -6.25 -15.51
C GLY A 38 -0.99 -5.85 -14.40
N SER A 39 -1.11 -6.67 -13.35
CA SER A 39 -1.97 -6.36 -12.20
C SER A 39 -1.45 -5.17 -11.39
N ILE A 40 -0.14 -4.98 -11.28
CA ILE A 40 0.46 -3.78 -10.67
C ILE A 40 0.22 -2.55 -11.55
N SER A 41 0.40 -2.64 -12.87
CA SER A 41 0.14 -1.51 -13.77
C SER A 41 -1.32 -1.05 -13.70
N GLU A 42 -2.27 -2.00 -13.65
CA GLU A 42 -3.68 -1.70 -13.48
C GLU A 42 -3.99 -1.14 -12.09
N ALA A 43 -3.38 -1.70 -11.04
CA ALA A 43 -3.53 -1.19 -9.68
C ALA A 43 -3.02 0.25 -9.55
N ILE A 44 -1.89 0.60 -10.18
CA ILE A 44 -1.38 1.98 -10.24
C ILE A 44 -2.39 2.88 -10.96
N GLY A 45 -2.90 2.45 -12.11
CA GLY A 45 -3.87 3.24 -12.90
C GLY A 45 -5.19 3.51 -12.18
N ASN A 46 -5.64 2.58 -11.33
CA ASN A 46 -6.89 2.69 -10.57
C ASN A 46 -6.70 3.27 -9.16
N PHE A 47 -5.47 3.53 -8.73
CA PHE A 47 -5.21 4.03 -7.38
C PHE A 47 -5.29 5.55 -7.35
N THR A 48 -6.28 6.07 -6.64
CA THR A 48 -6.31 7.47 -6.21
C THR A 48 -5.47 7.60 -4.96
N ALA A 49 -4.63 8.62 -4.81
CA ALA A 49 -3.82 8.87 -3.60
C ALA A 49 -4.61 9.64 -2.51
N GLU A 50 -5.86 9.26 -2.30
CA GLU A 50 -6.80 9.90 -1.36
C GLU A 50 -7.71 8.87 -0.70
N LEU A 51 -7.72 8.86 0.63
CA LEU A 51 -8.53 7.97 1.45
C LEU A 51 -9.50 8.79 2.31
N ASP A 52 -10.80 8.52 2.18
CA ASP A 52 -11.85 9.10 3.03
C ASP A 52 -12.12 8.22 4.25
N LEU A 53 -12.01 8.82 5.43
CA LEU A 53 -12.14 8.21 6.75
C LEU A 53 -13.27 8.86 7.57
N ARG A 54 -14.02 9.81 6.98
CA ARG A 54 -15.07 10.54 7.69
C ARG A 54 -16.15 9.57 8.18
N GLY A 55 -16.58 9.78 9.42
CA GLY A 55 -17.62 8.94 10.05
C GLY A 55 -17.13 7.56 10.51
N MET A 56 -15.88 7.19 10.26
CA MET A 56 -15.32 5.94 10.78
C MET A 56 -15.02 6.04 12.28
N ARG A 57 -15.17 4.92 12.99
CA ARG A 57 -14.69 4.78 14.37
C ARG A 57 -13.16 4.67 14.36
N GLY A 58 -12.51 5.15 15.42
CA GLY A 58 -11.04 5.26 15.51
C GLY A 58 -10.28 4.01 15.07
N ASP A 59 -10.60 2.85 15.64
CA ASP A 59 -9.89 1.59 15.32
C ASP A 59 -10.07 1.17 13.85
N ASN A 60 -11.28 1.34 13.30
CA ASN A 60 -11.54 1.04 11.89
C ASN A 60 -10.77 2.01 10.97
N ALA A 61 -10.71 3.29 11.33
CA ALA A 61 -9.97 4.29 10.57
C ALA A 61 -8.47 3.97 10.55
N LEU A 62 -7.89 3.55 11.68
CA LEU A 62 -6.49 3.16 11.75
C LEU A 62 -6.18 1.93 10.90
N HIS A 63 -7.05 0.92 10.93
CA HIS A 63 -6.91 -0.28 10.12
C HIS A 63 -6.94 0.03 8.62
N GLU A 64 -7.84 0.91 8.20
CA GLU A 64 -7.89 1.35 6.79
C GLU A 64 -6.68 2.19 6.41
N VAL A 65 -6.22 3.09 7.29
CA VAL A 65 -4.99 3.87 7.07
C VAL A 65 -3.78 2.96 6.87
N GLU A 66 -3.62 1.92 7.69
CA GLU A 66 -2.51 0.96 7.60
C GLU A 66 -2.48 0.26 6.24
N LYS A 67 -3.59 -0.38 5.85
CA LYS A 67 -3.69 -1.06 4.55
C LYS A 67 -3.38 -0.11 3.39
N TYR A 68 -3.84 1.12 3.51
CA TYR A 68 -3.71 2.11 2.46
C TYR A 68 -2.29 2.64 2.33
N LEU A 69 -1.60 2.83 3.46
CA LEU A 69 -0.17 3.14 3.53
C LEU A 69 0.66 2.09 2.81
N ASP A 70 0.46 0.82 3.17
CA ASP A 70 1.19 -0.31 2.59
C ASP A 70 0.98 -0.38 1.08
N LYS A 71 -0.28 -0.22 0.64
CA LYS A 71 -0.62 -0.20 -0.78
C LYS A 71 0.04 0.98 -1.51
N SER A 72 0.07 2.17 -0.90
CA SER A 72 0.67 3.37 -1.50
C SER A 72 2.17 3.23 -1.67
N ILE A 73 2.85 2.71 -0.65
CA ILE A 73 4.29 2.44 -0.66
C ILE A 73 4.60 1.36 -1.70
N MET A 74 3.82 0.27 -1.73
CA MET A 74 3.99 -0.80 -2.72
C MET A 74 3.83 -0.32 -4.15
N LEU A 75 2.90 0.61 -4.39
CA LEU A 75 2.65 1.21 -5.71
C LEU A 75 3.61 2.37 -6.03
N GLY A 76 4.47 2.78 -5.10
CA GLY A 76 5.46 3.83 -5.29
C GLY A 76 4.89 5.25 -5.37
N PHE A 77 3.72 5.50 -4.77
CA PHE A 77 3.20 6.87 -4.68
C PHE A 77 4.05 7.69 -3.72
N PRO A 78 4.38 8.96 -4.03
CA PRO A 78 5.24 9.79 -3.18
C PRO A 78 4.51 10.35 -1.94
N PHE A 79 3.18 10.41 -1.98
CA PHE A 79 2.35 10.88 -0.88
C PHE A 79 0.91 10.36 -1.01
N ILE A 80 0.15 10.47 0.09
CA ILE A 80 -1.30 10.28 0.12
C ILE A 80 -2.00 11.38 0.91
N LYS A 81 -3.30 11.54 0.67
CA LYS A 81 -4.21 12.39 1.44
C LYS A 81 -5.15 11.54 2.29
N LEU A 82 -5.26 11.86 3.57
CA LEU A 82 -6.18 11.23 4.50
C LEU A 82 -7.26 12.24 4.89
N ILE A 83 -8.49 12.06 4.39
CA ILE A 83 -9.63 12.92 4.71
C ILE A 83 -10.34 12.34 5.93
N HIS A 84 -10.05 12.88 7.11
CA HIS A 84 -10.68 12.46 8.37
C HIS A 84 -11.75 13.45 8.85
N GLY A 85 -11.89 14.60 8.19
CA GLY A 85 -12.77 15.68 8.61
C GLY A 85 -12.20 16.47 9.78
N LYS A 86 -12.82 17.62 10.06
CA LYS A 86 -12.41 18.52 11.15
C LYS A 86 -12.90 18.00 12.51
N GLY A 87 -14.23 17.95 12.69
CA GLY A 87 -14.87 17.51 13.94
C GLY A 87 -14.20 18.11 15.18
N ASP A 88 -14.10 17.33 16.24
CA ASP A 88 -13.29 17.65 17.44
C ASP A 88 -11.79 17.32 17.26
N GLY A 89 -11.37 16.96 16.03
CA GLY A 89 -10.00 16.57 15.70
C GLY A 89 -9.58 15.21 16.24
N ILE A 90 -10.51 14.36 16.70
CA ILE A 90 -10.21 13.05 17.29
C ILE A 90 -9.49 12.15 16.28
N LEU A 91 -10.05 11.98 15.08
CA LEU A 91 -9.43 11.15 14.03
C LEU A 91 -8.09 11.72 13.58
N ARG A 92 -7.97 13.05 13.41
CA ARG A 92 -6.70 13.73 13.09
C ARG A 92 -5.60 13.36 14.09
N LYS A 93 -5.89 13.51 15.39
CA LYS A 93 -4.92 13.19 16.46
C LYS A 93 -4.54 11.72 16.46
N LEU A 94 -5.54 10.84 16.38
CA LEU A 94 -5.33 9.39 16.39
C LEU A 94 -4.47 8.93 15.21
N ILE A 95 -4.80 9.38 13.99
CA ILE A 95 -4.06 9.06 12.77
C ILE A 95 -2.63 9.59 12.86
N ARG A 96 -2.44 10.87 13.19
CA ARG A 96 -1.09 11.46 13.29
C ARG A 96 -0.22 10.77 14.34
N GLU A 97 -0.80 10.33 15.44
CA GLU A 97 -0.07 9.54 16.45
C GLU A 97 0.31 8.16 15.90
N TYR A 98 -0.60 7.50 15.20
CA TYR A 98 -0.34 6.20 14.58
C TYR A 98 0.77 6.25 13.53
N LEU A 99 0.77 7.29 12.69
CA LEU A 99 1.75 7.48 11.62
C LEU A 99 3.20 7.56 12.13
N LYS A 100 3.44 8.00 13.37
CA LYS A 100 4.78 8.06 13.97
C LYS A 100 5.46 6.69 14.09
N LYS A 101 4.69 5.60 14.01
CA LYS A 101 5.22 4.23 14.07
C LYS A 101 5.88 3.79 12.75
N TYR A 102 5.64 4.51 11.64
CA TYR A 102 6.09 4.11 10.31
C TYR A 102 7.34 4.86 9.90
N SER A 103 8.48 4.15 9.82
CA SER A 103 9.76 4.71 9.37
C SER A 103 9.76 5.23 7.93
N GLN A 104 8.81 4.76 7.12
CA GLN A 104 8.63 5.13 5.72
C GLN A 104 7.96 6.51 5.57
N VAL A 105 7.35 7.04 6.64
CA VAL A 105 6.73 8.36 6.64
C VAL A 105 7.79 9.41 6.92
N ASN A 106 8.02 10.28 5.95
CA ASN A 106 8.98 11.37 6.02
C ASN A 106 8.38 12.62 6.66
N ARG A 107 7.20 13.03 6.18
CA ARG A 107 6.58 14.30 6.53
C ARG A 107 5.06 14.15 6.63
N VAL A 108 4.48 14.85 7.61
CA VAL A 108 3.03 14.90 7.83
C VAL A 108 2.58 16.34 8.04
N GLU A 109 1.72 16.84 7.16
CA GLU A 109 1.22 18.22 7.18
C GLU A 109 -0.29 18.25 6.98
N ASP A 110 -0.93 19.31 7.45
CA ASP A 110 -2.35 19.54 7.16
C ASP A 110 -2.48 20.18 5.76
N GLU A 111 -3.62 20.00 5.10
CA GLU A 111 -3.91 20.70 3.84
C GLU A 111 -4.04 22.21 4.07
N HIS A 112 -3.93 22.98 2.98
CA HIS A 112 -4.18 24.41 2.98
C HIS A 112 -5.59 24.73 3.51
N ALA A 113 -5.72 25.83 4.25
CA ALA A 113 -6.97 26.22 4.90
C ALA A 113 -8.16 26.28 3.91
N ASP A 114 -7.94 26.84 2.71
CA ASP A 114 -8.95 26.98 1.65
C ASP A 114 -9.34 25.65 0.96
N ARG A 115 -8.59 24.57 1.20
CA ARG A 115 -8.82 23.25 0.56
C ARG A 115 -9.18 22.14 1.55
N GLY A 116 -9.62 22.52 2.75
CA GLY A 116 -10.05 21.57 3.78
C GLY A 116 -9.25 21.68 5.09
N GLY A 117 -8.09 22.34 5.06
CA GLY A 117 -7.32 22.65 6.26
C GLY A 117 -6.94 21.42 7.08
N ASP A 118 -7.09 21.55 8.38
CA ASP A 118 -6.90 20.49 9.37
C ASP A 118 -7.91 19.34 9.29
N GLY A 119 -8.82 19.33 8.31
CA GLY A 119 -9.68 18.19 8.02
C GLY A 119 -9.03 17.12 7.12
N ILE A 120 -7.85 17.44 6.57
CA ILE A 120 -7.12 16.59 5.63
C ILE A 120 -5.64 16.58 6.05
N THR A 121 -5.07 15.38 6.18
CA THR A 121 -3.64 15.19 6.45
C THR A 121 -2.93 14.65 5.21
N TYR A 122 -1.87 15.32 4.77
CA TYR A 122 -0.90 14.77 3.82
C TYR A 122 0.12 13.92 4.55
N VAL A 123 0.48 12.79 3.92
CA VAL A 123 1.54 11.88 4.37
C VAL A 123 2.50 11.69 3.22
N TYR A 124 3.76 12.08 3.40
CA TYR A 124 4.84 11.94 2.41
C TYR A 124 5.72 10.76 2.78
N PHE A 125 6.13 9.98 1.77
CA PHE A 125 6.99 8.83 1.94
C PHE A 125 8.44 9.10 1.53
N ASN A 126 9.35 8.25 1.99
CA ASN A 126 10.76 8.23 1.58
C ASN A 126 10.96 7.62 0.18
#